data_AF-A0A349K276-F1
#
_entry.id   AF-A0A349K276-F1
#
_cell.length_a   1.000
_cell.length_b   1.000
_cell.length_c   1.000
_cell.angle_alpha   90.00
_cell.angle_beta   90.00
_cell.angle_gamma   90.00
#
_symmetry.space_group_name_H-M   'P 1'
#
loop_
_entity.id
_entity.type
_entity.pdbx_description
1 polymer ?
#
loop_
_entity_poly.entity_id
_entity_poly.type
_entity_poly.pdbx_seq_one_letter_code
_entity_poly.pdbx_strand_id
1 'polypeptide(L)'
;MDGHLEDTGGLLRLAPTWVPRSFLQPGLRIKLHPDDTYAYGLSRGGIDERWFASTTECANEGRVADEGLSYVVVGRERFTLRHAVAECGADLI
;
A
#
# COMPACT_ATOMS: atom_id res chain seq x y z
N MET A 1 3.83 -18.80 -5.77
CA MET A 1 4.04 -17.48 -6.41
C MET A 1 4.11 -17.64 -7.93
N ASP A 2 4.82 -18.66 -8.41
CA ASP A 2 5.05 -18.95 -9.83
C ASP A 2 3.79 -19.07 -10.68
N GLY A 3 2.73 -19.72 -10.19
CA GLY A 3 1.50 -19.94 -10.98
C GLY A 3 0.70 -18.68 -11.35
N HIS A 4 0.96 -17.51 -10.76
CA HIS A 4 0.16 -16.29 -11.00
C HIS A 4 0.88 -15.21 -11.80
N LEU A 5 2.21 -15.27 -11.89
CA LEU A 5 2.99 -14.38 -12.75
C LEU A 5 2.78 -14.73 -14.21
N GLU A 6 2.66 -16.02 -14.55
CA GLU A 6 2.38 -16.49 -15.91
C GLU A 6 1.06 -15.93 -16.46
N ASP A 7 -0.01 -15.96 -15.66
CA ASP A 7 -1.33 -15.43 -16.01
C ASP A 7 -1.31 -13.93 -16.37
N THR A 8 -0.35 -13.19 -15.83
CA THR A 8 -0.24 -11.74 -15.97
C THR A 8 0.90 -11.32 -16.90
N GLY A 9 1.65 -12.27 -17.46
CA GLY A 9 2.85 -11.99 -18.26
C GLY A 9 3.97 -11.34 -17.45
N GLY A 10 4.10 -11.69 -16.17
CA GLY A 10 5.13 -11.18 -15.25
C GLY A 10 4.74 -9.92 -14.47
N LEU A 11 3.45 -9.52 -14.48
CA LEU A 11 3.02 -8.27 -13.85
C LEU A 11 2.45 -8.48 -12.45
N LEU A 12 3.12 -7.92 -11.44
CA LEU A 12 2.57 -7.83 -10.09
C LEU A 12 1.51 -6.71 -9.98
N ARG A 13 0.32 -7.06 -9.50
CA ARG A 13 -0.75 -6.10 -9.20
C ARG A 13 -0.64 -5.60 -7.77
N LEU A 14 -0.53 -4.29 -7.58
CA LEU A 14 -0.42 -3.68 -6.27
C LEU A 14 -1.75 -3.08 -5.80
N ALA A 15 -2.10 -3.31 -4.53
CA ALA A 15 -3.16 -2.57 -3.86
C ALA A 15 -2.74 -1.12 -3.60
N PRO A 16 -3.68 -0.15 -3.54
CA PRO A 16 -3.37 1.19 -3.09
C PRO A 16 -2.76 1.21 -1.69
N THR A 17 -1.77 2.08 -1.48
CA THR A 17 -1.11 2.27 -0.17
C THR A 17 -1.37 3.68 0.31
N TRP A 18 -2.34 3.83 1.22
CA TRP A 18 -2.76 5.11 1.76
C TRP A 18 -2.02 5.43 3.05
N VAL A 19 -1.57 6.68 3.16
CA VAL A 19 -0.83 7.14 4.33
C VAL A 19 -1.52 8.37 4.92
N PRO A 20 -1.94 8.32 6.20
CA PRO A 20 -2.58 9.44 6.86
C PRO A 20 -1.54 10.41 7.44
N ARG A 21 -1.94 11.67 7.60
CA ARG A 21 -1.15 12.71 8.30
C ARG A 21 -2.03 13.43 9.31
N SER A 22 -1.69 13.32 10.60
CA SER A 22 -2.48 13.85 11.71
C SER A 22 -2.64 15.37 11.70
N PHE A 23 -1.71 16.10 11.06
CA PHE A 23 -1.69 17.56 10.99
C PHE A 23 -2.35 18.13 9.72
N LEU A 24 -2.88 17.28 8.82
CA LEU A 24 -3.48 17.72 7.55
C LEU A 24 -4.96 17.32 7.43
N GLN A 25 -5.72 18.19 6.80
CA GLN A 25 -7.10 17.94 6.38
C GLN A 25 -7.12 17.38 4.95
N PRO A 26 -7.96 16.37 4.65
CA PRO A 26 -7.99 15.75 3.34
C PRO A 26 -8.51 16.72 2.26
N GLY A 27 -7.71 16.93 1.22
CA GLY A 27 -8.04 17.84 0.11
C GLY A 27 -8.81 17.21 -1.06
N LEU A 28 -9.17 15.92 -0.99
CA LEU A 28 -9.86 15.12 -2.03
C LEU A 28 -9.17 15.05 -3.41
N ARG A 29 -7.95 15.59 -3.56
CA ARG A 29 -7.25 15.67 -4.85
C ARG A 29 -6.69 14.34 -5.36
N ILE A 30 -6.57 13.33 -4.50
CA ILE A 30 -6.09 11.99 -4.88
C ILE A 30 -7.20 11.06 -5.38
N LYS A 31 -8.42 11.58 -5.61
CA LYS A 31 -9.59 10.83 -6.13
C LYS A 31 -9.89 9.56 -5.32
N LEU A 32 -9.72 9.63 -4.01
CA LEU A 32 -10.15 8.58 -3.09
C LEU A 32 -11.66 8.40 -3.13
N HIS A 33 -12.13 7.21 -2.80
CA HIS A 33 -13.52 7.04 -2.42
C HIS A 33 -13.79 7.92 -1.18
N PRO A 34 -14.95 8.62 -1.09
CA PRO A 34 -15.25 9.47 0.05
C PRO A 34 -15.09 8.78 1.42
N ASP A 35 -15.45 7.49 1.51
CA ASP A 35 -15.32 6.69 2.73
C ASP A 35 -13.86 6.46 3.16
N ASP A 36 -12.90 6.57 2.24
CA ASP A 36 -11.49 6.34 2.52
C ASP A 36 -10.77 7.61 3.03
N THR A 37 -11.45 8.76 3.07
CA THR A 37 -10.84 10.05 3.47
C THR A 37 -10.20 10.02 4.86
N TYR A 38 -10.76 9.21 5.75
CA TYR A 38 -10.25 8.93 7.10
C TYR A 38 -10.22 7.42 7.35
N ALA A 39 -9.69 6.62 6.41
CA ALA A 39 -9.64 5.17 6.52
C ALA A 39 -8.97 4.66 7.83
N TYR A 40 -8.07 5.46 8.43
CA TYR A 40 -7.42 5.16 9.70
C TYR A 40 -8.05 5.87 10.92
N GLY A 41 -9.19 6.55 10.75
CA GLY A 41 -9.89 7.30 11.78
C GLY A 41 -9.44 8.76 11.92
N LEU A 42 -10.31 9.60 12.48
CA LEU A 42 -10.10 11.05 12.62
C LEU A 42 -8.83 11.41 13.41
N SER A 43 -8.47 10.62 14.42
CA SER A 43 -7.26 10.84 15.22
C SER A 43 -5.96 10.63 14.45
N ARG A 44 -6.01 9.89 13.33
CA ARG A 44 -4.86 9.65 12.46
C ARG A 44 -4.72 10.72 11.37
N GLY A 45 -5.73 11.58 11.21
CA GLY A 45 -5.79 12.64 10.20
C GLY A 45 -6.27 12.15 8.83
N GLY A 46 -6.32 13.07 7.86
CA GLY A 46 -6.75 12.74 6.50
C GLY A 46 -5.70 11.92 5.74
N ILE A 47 -6.15 11.13 4.76
CA ILE A 47 -5.22 10.57 3.76
C ILE A 47 -4.71 11.70 2.88
N ASP A 48 -3.40 11.94 2.96
CA ASP A 48 -2.70 12.96 2.17
C ASP A 48 -1.85 12.32 1.06
N GLU A 49 -1.34 11.11 1.31
CA GLU A 49 -0.37 10.47 0.44
C GLU A 49 -0.85 9.11 -0.08
N ARG A 50 -0.50 8.84 -1.34
CA ARG A 50 -0.58 7.52 -1.96
C ARG A 50 0.82 7.06 -2.32
N TRP A 51 1.29 6.02 -1.66
CA TRP A 51 2.59 5.44 -1.97
C TRP A 51 2.44 4.36 -3.05
N PHE A 52 3.42 4.29 -3.94
CA PHE A 52 3.48 3.31 -5.02
C PHE A 52 4.71 2.43 -4.81
N ALA A 53 4.52 1.11 -4.91
CA ALA A 53 5.59 0.13 -4.78
C ALA A 53 6.47 0.32 -3.54
N SER A 54 5.86 0.69 -2.41
CA SER A 54 6.60 0.96 -1.18
C SER A 54 6.97 -0.33 -0.45
N THR A 55 8.24 -0.41 -0.07
CA THR A 55 8.78 -1.39 0.88
C THR A 55 9.15 -0.75 2.22
N THR A 56 8.77 0.53 2.43
CA THR A 56 9.13 1.36 3.57
C THR A 56 7.95 1.52 4.53
N GLU A 57 8.20 1.40 5.83
CA GLU A 57 7.15 1.65 6.83
C GLU A 57 6.89 3.14 6.96
N CYS A 58 5.64 3.51 7.17
CA CYS A 58 5.31 4.89 7.47
C CYS A 58 5.88 5.29 8.84
N ALA A 59 6.51 6.46 8.96
CA ALA A 59 7.01 6.98 10.23
C ALA A 59 5.92 7.77 10.99
N ASN A 60 4.75 7.17 11.17
CA ASN A 60 3.63 7.76 11.92
C ASN A 60 3.61 7.28 13.36
N GLU A 61 3.28 8.16 14.29
CA GLU A 61 2.90 7.78 15.65
C GLU A 61 1.60 6.94 15.60
N GLY A 62 1.57 5.85 16.37
CA GLY A 62 0.40 4.96 16.44
C GLY A 62 0.09 4.19 15.15
N ARG A 63 1.05 4.08 14.22
CA ARG A 63 0.87 3.30 12.98
C ARG A 63 0.50 1.85 13.24
N VAL A 64 -0.26 1.28 12.30
CA VAL A 64 -0.41 -0.18 12.25
C VAL A 64 0.86 -0.80 11.66
N ALA A 65 1.08 -2.09 11.93
CA ALA A 65 2.35 -2.76 11.63
C ALA A 65 2.76 -2.70 10.15
N ASP A 66 1.79 -2.69 9.23
CA ASP A 66 1.98 -2.69 7.78
C ASP A 66 1.73 -1.32 7.12
N GLU A 67 1.52 -0.26 7.91
CA GLU A 67 1.24 1.07 7.38
C GLU A 67 2.40 1.57 6.51
N GLY A 68 2.09 1.97 5.28
CA GLY A 68 3.08 2.40 4.29
C GLY A 68 3.65 1.29 3.41
N LEU A 69 3.37 0.00 3.68
CA LEU A 69 3.80 -1.09 2.82
C LEU A 69 2.80 -1.34 1.70
N SER A 70 3.30 -1.43 0.47
CA SER A 70 2.49 -1.86 -0.66
C SER A 70 2.27 -3.37 -0.63
N TYR A 71 1.04 -3.78 -0.93
CA TYR A 71 0.67 -5.19 -1.03
C TYR A 71 0.58 -5.61 -2.49
N VAL A 72 1.17 -6.76 -2.81
CA VAL A 72 0.87 -7.52 -4.02
C VAL A 72 -0.43 -8.28 -3.78
N VAL A 73 -1.34 -8.23 -4.76
CA VAL A 73 -2.65 -8.91 -4.71
C VAL A 73 -2.69 -10.00 -5.77
N VAL A 74 -3.08 -11.20 -5.34
CA VAL A 74 -3.18 -12.39 -6.18
C VAL A 74 -4.50 -13.09 -5.87
N GLY A 75 -5.50 -12.89 -6.71
CA GLY A 75 -6.87 -13.35 -6.44
C GLY A 75 -7.41 -12.76 -5.13
N ARG A 76 -7.57 -13.61 -4.11
CA ARG A 76 -8.02 -13.21 -2.77
C ARG A 76 -6.89 -13.11 -1.74
N GLU A 77 -5.68 -13.49 -2.13
CA GLU A 77 -4.51 -13.47 -1.27
C GLU A 77 -3.74 -12.16 -1.47
N ARG A 78 -3.02 -11.76 -0.42
CA ARG A 78 -2.13 -10.61 -0.48
C ARG A 78 -0.91 -10.82 0.41
N PHE A 79 0.22 -10.29 -0.02
CA PHE A 79 1.47 -10.24 0.75
C PHE A 79 2.18 -8.92 0.46
N THR A 80 3.09 -8.50 1.34
CA THR A 80 3.79 -7.22 1.15
C THR A 80 4.79 -7.31 0.00
N LEU A 81 4.94 -6.23 -0.77
CA LEU A 81 5.99 -6.11 -1.77
C LEU A 81 7.38 -6.24 -1.13
N ARG A 82 7.53 -5.80 0.12
CA ARG A 82 8.75 -6.03 0.91
C ARG A 82 9.09 -7.52 0.99
N HIS A 83 8.11 -8.37 1.30
CA HIS A 83 8.32 -9.82 1.35
C HIS A 83 8.67 -10.38 -0.04
N ALA A 84 7.97 -9.93 -1.08
CA ALA A 84 8.29 -10.29 -2.47
C ALA A 84 9.75 -9.98 -2.85
N VAL A 85 10.22 -8.77 -2.50
CA VAL A 85 11.59 -8.32 -2.76
C VAL A 85 12.60 -9.12 -1.94
N ALA A 86 12.27 -9.47 -0.69
CA ALA A 86 13.15 -10.28 0.14
C ALA A 86 13.33 -11.70 -0.41
N GLU A 87 12.27 -12.30 -0.94
CA GLU A 87 12.28 -13.68 -1.48
C GLU A 87 12.84 -13.75 -2.91
N CYS A 88 12.43 -12.84 -3.80
CA CYS A 88 12.76 -12.90 -5.24
C CYS A 88 13.91 -11.98 -5.66
N GLY A 89 14.25 -10.96 -4.86
CA GLY A 89 15.37 -10.06 -5.13
C GLY A 89 15.36 -9.46 -6.55
N ALA A 90 16.41 -9.76 -7.31
CA ALA A 90 16.64 -9.23 -8.65
C ALA A 90 15.69 -9.78 -9.72
N ASP A 91 14.95 -10.85 -9.45
CA ASP A 91 14.00 -11.43 -10.41
C ASP A 91 12.74 -10.56 -10.61
N LEU A 92 12.56 -9.50 -9.80
CA LEU A 92 11.42 -8.57 -9.85
C LEU A 92 11.66 -7.30 -10.70
N ILE A 93 12.59 -7.34 -11.65
CA ILE A 93 13.04 -6.17 -12.46
C ILE A 93 12.62 -6.32 -13.92
#